data_AF-A0A109W792-F1
#
_entry.id   AF-A0A109W792-F1
#
_cell.length_a   1.000
_cell.length_b   1.000
_cell.length_c   1.000
_cell.angle_alpha   90.00
_cell.angle_beta   90.00
_cell.angle_gamma   90.00
#
_symmetry.space_group_name_H-M   'P 1'
#
loop_
_entity.id
_entity.type
_entity.pdbx_description
1 polymer ?
#
loop_
_entity_poly.entity_id
_entity_poly.type
_entity_poly.pdbx_seq_one_letter_code
_entity_poly.pdbx_strand_id
1 'polypeptide(L)'
;MKKVVHLQKKLKIFFRKRWEIMLFNLMTLIFLILVLFIIKKMGFGNYGKKIIVRNYLDVSLSEENKIFIKIKKKLFHLIEREKTYEIKYIRGKNNIGEIKEYFDVALKDQDFIIKEINSSKFFDFQKKAIILLRNPISVLNKIPINFLPETELKSLIYEMAEFEIVEIEKSDFKTFFEKMLYLKFKKLGEKYEEKNY
;
A
#
# COMPACT_ATOMS: atom_id res chain seq x y z
N MET A 1 -67.85 -4.58 -23.98
CA MET A 1 -67.02 -5.49 -23.14
C MET A 1 -65.73 -5.99 -23.82
N LYS A 2 -65.74 -6.59 -25.03
CA LYS A 2 -64.52 -7.18 -25.65
C LYS A 2 -63.31 -6.23 -25.81
N LYS A 3 -63.51 -4.94 -26.14
CA LYS A 3 -62.42 -3.95 -26.26
C LYS A 3 -61.69 -3.67 -24.94
N VAL A 4 -62.41 -3.63 -23.81
CA VAL A 4 -61.85 -3.35 -22.48
C VAL A 4 -60.97 -4.51 -22.01
N VAL A 5 -61.41 -5.76 -22.23
CA VAL A 5 -60.63 -6.97 -21.92
C VAL A 5 -59.35 -7.06 -22.75
N HIS A 6 -59.40 -6.63 -24.03
CA HIS A 6 -58.23 -6.61 -24.90
C HIS A 6 -57.21 -5.55 -24.47
N LEU A 7 -57.67 -4.37 -24.05
CA LEU A 7 -56.80 -3.32 -23.49
C LEU A 7 -56.11 -3.78 -22.19
N GLN A 8 -56.84 -4.41 -21.28
CA GLN A 8 -56.28 -4.92 -20.02
C GLN A 8 -55.20 -5.99 -20.25
N LYS A 9 -55.40 -6.89 -21.23
CA LYS A 9 -54.35 -7.86 -21.62
C LYS A 9 -53.10 -7.17 -22.15
N LYS A 10 -53.22 -6.15 -23.02
CA LYS A 10 -52.07 -5.40 -23.54
C LYS A 10 -51.31 -4.66 -22.44
N LEU A 11 -52.03 -4.01 -21.51
CA LEU A 11 -51.42 -3.33 -20.36
C LEU A 11 -50.66 -4.31 -19.46
N LYS A 12 -51.24 -5.48 -19.16
CA LYS A 12 -50.58 -6.50 -18.33
C LYS A 12 -49.29 -7.02 -18.98
N ILE A 13 -49.28 -7.22 -20.30
CA ILE A 13 -48.09 -7.61 -21.06
C ILE A 13 -47.03 -6.49 -21.05
N PHE A 14 -47.46 -5.24 -21.23
CA PHE A 14 -46.56 -4.08 -21.20
C PHE A 14 -45.88 -3.92 -19.84
N PHE A 15 -46.64 -3.99 -18.74
CA PHE A 15 -46.07 -3.90 -17.38
C PHE A 15 -45.15 -5.08 -17.07
N ARG A 16 -45.51 -6.30 -17.48
CA ARG A 16 -44.64 -7.48 -17.32
C ARG A 16 -43.31 -7.31 -18.07
N LYS A 17 -43.36 -6.90 -19.33
CA LYS A 17 -42.15 -6.68 -20.15
C LYS A 17 -41.28 -5.56 -19.58
N ARG A 18 -41.89 -4.48 -19.07
CA ARG A 18 -41.17 -3.38 -18.40
C ARG A 18 -40.54 -3.82 -17.09
N TRP A 19 -41.22 -4.69 -16.32
CA TRP A 19 -40.68 -5.30 -15.10
C TRP A 19 -39.50 -6.23 -15.38
N GLU A 20 -39.58 -7.05 -16.43
CA GLU A 20 -38.48 -7.93 -16.87
C GLU A 20 -37.24 -7.10 -17.27
N ILE A 21 -37.43 -5.97 -17.98
CA ILE A 21 -36.34 -5.04 -18.32
C ILE A 21 -35.73 -4.40 -17.06
N MET A 22 -36.56 -3.97 -16.10
CA MET A 22 -36.07 -3.40 -14.84
C MET A 22 -35.28 -4.42 -14.01
N LEU A 23 -35.74 -5.67 -13.94
CA LEU A 23 -35.02 -6.76 -13.26
C LEU A 23 -33.67 -7.05 -13.94
N PHE A 24 -33.63 -7.09 -15.28
CA PHE A 24 -32.39 -7.30 -16.01
C PHE A 24 -31.39 -6.16 -15.74
N ASN A 25 -31.84 -4.90 -15.77
CA ASN A 25 -31.00 -3.74 -15.46
C ASN A 25 -30.51 -3.74 -14.00
N LEU A 26 -31.33 -4.22 -13.06
CA LEU A 26 -30.93 -4.35 -11.66
C LEU A 26 -29.84 -5.42 -11.50
N MET A 27 -30.00 -6.56 -12.16
CA MET A 27 -29.01 -7.64 -12.13
C MET A 27 -27.68 -7.23 -12.78
N THR A 28 -27.72 -6.50 -13.90
CA THR A 28 -26.49 -5.98 -14.51
C THR A 28 -25.81 -4.93 -13.64
N LEU A 29 -26.57 -4.06 -12.95
CA LEU A 29 -26.00 -3.11 -11.99
C LEU A 29 -25.33 -3.82 -10.80
N ILE A 30 -25.99 -4.84 -10.23
CA ILE A 30 -25.41 -5.65 -9.14
C ILE A 30 -24.13 -6.35 -9.62
N PHE A 31 -24.15 -6.92 -10.82
CA PHE A 31 -22.97 -7.55 -11.41
C PHE A 31 -21.82 -6.54 -11.60
N LEU A 32 -22.11 -5.34 -12.09
CA LEU A 32 -21.11 -4.28 -12.25
C LEU A 32 -20.51 -3.87 -10.90
N ILE A 33 -21.34 -3.70 -9.86
CA ILE A 33 -20.88 -3.40 -8.50
C ILE A 33 -19.97 -4.53 -7.98
N LEU A 34 -20.34 -5.79 -8.22
CA LEU A 34 -19.53 -6.95 -7.85
C LEU A 34 -18.16 -6.93 -8.55
N VAL A 35 -18.14 -6.67 -9.86
CA VAL A 35 -16.92 -6.56 -10.66
C VAL A 35 -16.04 -5.42 -10.15
N LEU A 36 -16.62 -4.24 -9.90
CA LEU A 36 -15.88 -3.10 -9.34
C LEU A 36 -15.32 -3.43 -7.95
N PHE A 37 -16.05 -4.18 -7.12
CA PHE A 37 -15.58 -4.61 -5.82
C PHE A 37 -14.39 -5.59 -5.94
N ILE A 38 -14.45 -6.53 -6.88
CA ILE A 38 -13.35 -7.47 -7.18
C ILE A 38 -12.12 -6.71 -7.68
N ILE A 39 -12.30 -5.79 -8.64
CA ILE A 39 -11.21 -4.94 -9.18
C ILE A 39 -10.58 -4.12 -8.05
N LYS A 40 -11.39 -3.51 -7.19
CA LYS A 40 -10.89 -2.75 -6.04
C LYS A 40 -10.06 -3.61 -5.10
N LYS A 41 -10.49 -4.84 -4.83
CA LYS A 41 -9.84 -5.78 -3.90
C LYS A 41 -8.57 -6.41 -4.48
N MET A 42 -8.52 -6.66 -5.80
CA MET A 42 -7.38 -7.30 -6.47
C MET A 42 -6.35 -6.30 -7.01
N GLY A 43 -6.82 -5.13 -7.43
CA GLY A 43 -6.01 -4.08 -8.01
C GLY A 43 -5.21 -3.37 -6.93
N PHE A 44 -5.87 -2.61 -6.06
CA PHE A 44 -5.18 -1.69 -5.18
C PHE A 44 -4.49 -2.43 -4.02
N GLY A 45 -3.25 -2.05 -3.73
CA GLY A 45 -2.60 -2.43 -2.49
C GLY A 45 -3.42 -1.95 -1.30
N ASN A 46 -3.48 -2.75 -0.23
CA ASN A 46 -4.19 -2.41 0.99
C ASN A 46 -3.42 -1.35 1.78
N TYR A 47 -3.34 -0.14 1.26
CA TYR A 47 -2.68 0.98 1.93
C TYR A 47 -3.62 1.55 3.00
N GLY A 48 -3.10 1.63 4.22
CA GLY A 48 -3.75 2.20 5.39
C GLY A 48 -3.37 3.66 5.61
N LYS A 49 -3.35 4.07 6.88
CA LYS A 49 -3.10 5.45 7.29
C LYS A 49 -1.66 5.88 7.03
N LYS A 50 -1.46 7.13 6.61
CA LYS A 50 -0.15 7.80 6.58
C LYS A 50 0.10 8.48 7.93
N ILE A 51 1.28 8.29 8.50
CA ILE A 51 1.70 8.84 9.79
C ILE A 51 3.06 9.51 9.60
N ILE A 52 3.20 10.74 10.08
CA ILE A 52 4.47 11.46 10.09
C ILE A 52 5.18 11.13 11.38
N VAL A 53 6.46 10.85 11.28
CA VAL A 53 7.30 10.47 12.41
C VAL A 53 8.55 11.33 12.39
N ARG A 54 8.87 11.89 13.55
CA ARG A 54 10.12 12.61 13.79
C ARG A 54 10.99 11.68 14.59
N ASN A 55 11.96 11.06 13.93
CA ASN A 55 12.90 10.09 14.50
C ASN A 55 12.30 8.70 14.83
N TYR A 56 13.16 7.67 14.76
CA TYR A 56 12.83 6.31 15.16
C TYR A 56 13.53 5.96 16.48
N LEU A 57 13.07 4.89 17.16
CA LEU A 57 13.64 4.47 18.44
C LEU A 57 14.69 3.39 18.25
N ASP A 58 14.34 2.33 17.51
CA ASP A 58 15.24 1.21 17.26
C ASP A 58 14.79 0.44 16.01
N VAL A 59 15.71 -0.36 15.48
CA VAL A 59 15.47 -1.32 14.39
C VAL A 59 15.91 -2.68 14.84
N SER A 60 15.08 -3.70 14.63
CA SER A 60 15.38 -5.08 14.99
C SER A 60 15.19 -6.00 13.81
N LEU A 61 16.02 -7.04 13.73
CA LEU A 61 15.89 -8.13 12.78
C LEU A 61 15.25 -9.34 13.48
N SER A 62 14.27 -9.97 12.85
CA SER A 62 13.73 -11.26 13.29
C SER A 62 14.56 -12.43 12.77
N GLU A 63 14.35 -13.62 13.32
CA GLU A 63 14.95 -14.89 12.88
C GLU A 63 14.71 -15.18 11.38
N GLU A 64 13.59 -14.70 10.82
CA GLU A 64 13.28 -14.82 9.38
C GLU A 64 13.88 -13.68 8.53
N ASN A 65 14.84 -12.92 9.08
CA ASN A 65 15.42 -11.71 8.48
C ASN A 65 14.42 -10.59 8.17
N LYS A 66 13.27 -10.59 8.84
CA LYS A 66 12.29 -9.49 8.72
C LYS A 66 12.77 -8.28 9.51
N ILE A 67 12.64 -7.11 8.90
CA ILE A 67 13.08 -5.84 9.50
C ILE A 67 11.90 -5.20 10.20
N PHE A 68 12.09 -4.85 11.47
CA PHE A 68 11.10 -4.16 12.28
C PHE A 68 11.62 -2.80 12.71
N ILE A 69 10.81 -1.77 12.54
CA ILE A 69 11.09 -0.42 13.03
C ILE A 69 10.20 -0.12 14.23
N LYS A 70 10.82 0.32 15.33
CA LYS A 70 10.12 0.83 16.50
C LYS A 70 10.08 2.35 16.44
N ILE A 71 8.89 2.92 16.54
CA ILE A 71 8.71 4.38 16.54
C ILE A 71 7.95 4.84 17.79
N LYS A 72 8.19 6.10 18.15
CA LYS A 72 7.42 6.78 19.18
C LYS A 72 6.23 7.49 18.54
N LYS A 73 5.02 7.15 18.95
CA LYS A 73 3.80 7.82 18.51
C LYS A 73 3.23 8.65 19.64
N LYS A 74 3.17 9.97 19.42
CA LYS A 74 2.39 10.87 20.28
C LYS A 74 0.91 10.71 19.96
N LEU A 75 0.13 10.32 20.97
CA LEU A 75 -1.32 10.32 20.95
C LEU A 75 -1.80 11.47 21.83
N PHE A 76 -2.55 12.41 21.26
CA PHE A 76 -3.13 13.57 21.96
C PHE A 76 -2.16 14.38 22.85
N HIS A 77 -0.97 14.76 22.32
CA HIS A 77 0.06 15.58 22.98
C HIS A 77 0.60 15.09 24.35
N LEU A 78 -0.06 14.15 25.02
CA LEU A 78 0.14 13.77 26.42
C LEU A 78 0.56 12.31 26.60
N ILE A 79 0.25 11.44 25.63
CA ILE A 79 0.53 10.01 25.76
C ILE A 79 1.50 9.59 24.65
N GLU A 80 2.70 9.21 25.05
CA GLU A 80 3.68 8.61 24.17
C GLU A 80 3.50 7.09 24.18
N ARG A 81 3.14 6.50 23.04
CA ARG A 81 3.11 5.05 22.86
C ARG A 81 4.14 4.62 21.86
N GLU A 82 4.87 3.57 22.18
CA GLU A 82 5.74 2.90 21.24
C GLU A 82 4.90 2.02 20.30
N LYS A 83 5.29 2.00 19.02
CA LYS A 83 4.65 1.15 18.03
C LYS A 83 5.69 0.55 17.11
N THR A 84 5.63 -0.76 16.96
CA THR A 84 6.51 -1.51 16.09
C THR A 84 5.81 -1.82 14.78
N TYR A 85 6.52 -1.69 13.67
CA TYR A 85 6.06 -2.08 12.34
C TYR A 85 7.05 -3.01 11.67
N GLU A 86 6.54 -4.03 11.00
CA GLU A 86 7.32 -4.81 10.03
C GLU A 86 7.44 -4.00 8.73
N ILE A 87 8.63 -3.89 8.18
CA ILE A 87 8.83 -3.23 6.88
C ILE A 87 8.55 -4.26 5.79
N LYS A 88 7.51 -4.01 5.00
CA LYS A 88 7.07 -4.93 3.95
C LYS A 88 8.03 -4.90 2.75
N TYR A 89 8.07 -6.00 2.00
CA TYR A 89 8.78 -6.21 0.74
C TYR A 89 10.29 -6.44 0.86
N ILE A 90 10.87 -6.32 2.04
CA ILE A 90 12.31 -6.47 2.25
C ILE A 90 12.64 -7.42 3.38
N ARG A 91 13.78 -8.09 3.25
CA ARG A 91 14.45 -8.84 4.31
C ARG A 91 15.90 -8.41 4.41
N GLY A 92 16.47 -8.45 5.60
CA GLY A 92 17.88 -8.13 5.82
C GLY A 92 18.82 -9.22 5.27
N LYS A 93 19.97 -8.83 4.74
CA LYS A 93 21.03 -9.72 4.25
C LYS A 93 21.90 -10.35 5.37
N ASN A 94 21.30 -10.58 6.53
CA ASN A 94 21.90 -11.04 7.81
C ASN A 94 22.73 -10.02 8.61
N ASN A 95 23.11 -8.85 8.07
CA ASN A 95 23.86 -7.83 8.83
C ASN A 95 22.95 -6.75 9.44
N ILE A 96 22.55 -6.92 10.71
CA ILE A 96 21.76 -5.89 11.42
C ILE A 96 22.55 -4.59 11.65
N GLY A 97 23.89 -4.64 11.66
CA GLY A 97 24.74 -3.47 11.83
C GLY A 97 24.57 -2.48 10.67
N GLU A 98 24.71 -2.95 9.44
CA GLU A 98 24.51 -2.14 8.22
C GLU A 98 23.08 -1.58 8.12
N ILE A 99 22.08 -2.39 8.49
CA ILE A 99 20.68 -1.94 8.53
C ILE A 99 20.52 -0.81 9.55
N LYS A 100 21.07 -0.95 10.76
CA LYS A 100 20.98 0.10 11.79
C LYS A 100 21.71 1.37 11.36
N GLU A 101 22.92 1.24 10.85
CA GLU A 101 23.72 2.36 10.37
C GLU A 101 22.99 3.15 9.28
N TYR A 102 22.43 2.45 8.29
CA TYR A 102 21.66 3.10 7.23
C TYR A 102 20.40 3.78 7.77
N PHE A 103 19.68 3.17 8.72
CA PHE A 103 18.52 3.81 9.36
C PHE A 103 18.92 5.05 10.15
N ASP A 104 20.05 5.01 10.86
CA ASP A 104 20.58 6.15 11.60
C ASP A 104 20.91 7.30 10.63
N VAL A 105 21.52 7.01 9.48
CA VAL A 105 21.84 8.04 8.48
C VAL A 105 20.57 8.58 7.81
N ALA A 106 19.62 7.72 7.45
CA ALA A 106 18.47 8.09 6.63
C ALA A 106 17.28 8.67 7.42
N LEU A 107 17.11 8.27 8.69
CA LEU A 107 15.89 8.59 9.46
C LEU A 107 16.15 9.43 10.70
N LYS A 108 17.37 9.42 11.24
CA LYS A 108 17.69 10.21 12.43
C LYS A 108 17.67 11.69 12.06
N ASP A 109 17.06 12.49 12.92
CA ASP A 109 16.90 13.94 12.74
C ASP A 109 16.15 14.37 11.46
N GLN A 110 15.48 13.44 10.79
CA GLN A 110 14.66 13.70 9.61
C GLN A 110 13.19 13.30 9.85
N ASP A 111 12.28 14.09 9.30
CA ASP A 111 10.85 13.77 9.28
C ASP A 111 10.59 12.78 8.14
N PHE A 112 10.01 11.61 8.46
CA PHE A 112 9.64 10.60 7.47
C PHE A 112 8.17 10.19 7.60
N ILE A 113 7.64 9.56 6.55
CA ILE A 113 6.25 9.08 6.52
C ILE A 113 6.26 7.56 6.63
N ILE A 114 5.54 7.04 7.62
CA ILE A 114 5.11 5.65 7.67
C ILE A 114 3.76 5.53 6.97
N LYS A 115 3.73 4.80 5.85
CA LYS A 115 2.50 4.40 5.16
C LYS A 115 2.14 3.00 5.63
N GLU A 116 1.14 2.90 6.51
CA GLU A 116 0.67 1.61 7.01
C GLU A 116 0.10 0.76 5.87
N ILE A 117 0.23 -0.55 6.00
CA ILE A 117 -0.39 -1.52 5.10
C ILE A 117 -1.38 -2.31 5.93
N ASN A 118 -2.65 -2.23 5.54
CA ASN A 118 -3.70 -3.01 6.17
C ASN A 118 -3.50 -4.47 5.78
N SER A 119 -3.42 -5.36 6.77
CA SER A 119 -3.48 -6.79 6.48
C SER A 119 -4.88 -7.15 5.98
N SER A 120 -4.93 -8.00 4.96
CA SER A 120 -6.18 -8.63 4.50
C SER A 120 -6.60 -9.82 5.37
N LYS A 121 -5.73 -10.26 6.29
CA LYS A 121 -5.98 -11.39 7.18
C LYS A 121 -6.59 -10.91 8.50
N PHE A 122 -7.67 -11.58 8.92
CA PHE A 122 -8.46 -11.22 10.11
C PHE A 122 -7.67 -11.39 11.44
N PHE A 123 -6.61 -12.22 11.45
CA PHE A 123 -5.78 -12.53 12.63
C PHE A 123 -4.33 -12.05 12.52
N ASP A 124 -4.06 -11.10 11.64
CA ASP A 124 -2.72 -10.58 11.44
C ASP A 124 -2.55 -9.28 12.22
N PHE A 125 -2.11 -9.43 13.47
CA PHE A 125 -1.91 -8.32 14.41
C PHE A 125 -0.61 -7.55 14.15
N GLN A 126 0.28 -8.09 13.30
CA GLN A 126 1.52 -7.43 12.92
C GLN A 126 1.25 -6.34 11.90
N LYS A 127 1.54 -5.10 12.28
CA LYS A 127 1.32 -3.95 11.42
C LYS A 127 2.49 -3.81 10.45
N LYS A 128 2.21 -4.03 9.17
CA LYS A 128 3.18 -3.83 8.10
C LYS A 128 3.18 -2.37 7.65
N ALA A 129 4.32 -1.88 7.17
CA ALA A 129 4.48 -0.52 6.69
C ALA A 129 5.51 -0.40 5.57
N ILE A 130 5.42 0.71 4.84
CA ILE A 130 6.51 1.25 4.00
C ILE A 130 6.95 2.57 4.61
N ILE A 131 8.25 2.85 4.53
CA ILE A 131 8.83 4.12 4.93
C ILE A 131 9.08 4.96 3.68
N LEU A 132 8.55 6.18 3.69
CA LEU A 132 8.73 7.17 2.63
C LEU A 132 9.54 8.34 3.15
N LEU A 133 10.61 8.67 2.44
CA LEU A 133 11.53 9.77 2.66
C LEU A 133 11.24 10.88 1.67
N ARG A 134 11.71 12.09 1.97
CA ARG A 134 11.77 13.17 0.98
C ARG A 134 12.82 12.84 -0.07
N ASN A 135 12.53 13.11 -1.33
CA ASN A 135 13.53 13.05 -2.38
C ASN A 135 14.58 14.17 -2.19
N PRO A 136 15.89 13.88 -2.10
CA PRO A 136 16.92 14.88 -1.83
C PRO A 136 17.01 16.01 -2.88
N ILE A 137 16.57 15.78 -4.12
CA ILE A 137 16.65 16.75 -5.23
C ILE A 137 15.45 17.72 -5.24
N SER A 138 14.51 17.57 -4.30
CA SER A 138 13.26 18.33 -4.33
C SER A 138 13.50 19.84 -4.14
N VAL A 139 13.04 20.65 -5.09
CA VAL A 139 12.94 22.13 -4.93
C VAL A 139 11.98 22.53 -3.80
N LEU A 140 11.21 21.59 -3.26
CA LEU A 140 10.24 21.80 -2.20
C LEU A 140 10.79 21.52 -0.79
N ASN A 141 12.10 21.57 -0.58
CA ASN A 141 12.76 21.29 0.71
C ASN A 141 12.20 22.10 1.89
N LYS A 142 11.68 23.31 1.65
CA LYS A 142 11.04 24.16 2.66
C LYS A 142 9.61 23.73 3.02
N ILE A 143 8.95 22.94 2.17
CA ILE A 143 7.58 22.47 2.39
C ILE A 143 7.63 21.24 3.32
N PRO A 144 6.86 21.21 4.42
CA PRO A 144 6.78 20.03 5.29
C PRO A 144 6.37 18.75 4.53
N ILE A 145 6.92 17.59 4.94
CA ILE A 145 6.82 16.32 4.18
C ILE A 145 5.38 15.86 3.93
N ASN A 146 4.43 16.28 4.78
CA ASN A 146 3.02 15.95 4.69
C ASN A 146 2.28 16.62 3.53
N PHE A 147 2.80 17.73 3.03
CA PHE A 147 2.22 18.45 1.89
C PHE A 147 2.93 18.12 0.57
N LEU A 148 3.97 17.30 0.62
CA LEU A 148 4.64 16.86 -0.60
C LEU A 148 3.75 15.90 -1.41
N PRO A 149 3.69 16.07 -2.73
CA PRO A 149 3.07 15.08 -3.60
C PRO A 149 3.87 13.76 -3.56
N GLU A 150 3.21 12.64 -3.87
CA GLU A 150 3.87 11.31 -3.81
C GLU A 150 5.08 11.19 -4.75
N THR A 151 5.16 12.02 -5.80
CA THR A 151 6.31 12.08 -6.74
C THR A 151 7.59 12.63 -6.10
N GLU A 152 7.45 13.44 -5.05
CA GLU A 152 8.57 14.03 -4.30
C GLU A 152 8.96 13.16 -3.09
N LEU A 153 8.32 12.00 -2.94
CA LEU A 153 8.62 11.01 -1.91
C LEU A 153 9.34 9.82 -2.52
N LYS A 154 10.42 9.37 -1.87
CA LYS A 154 11.17 8.18 -2.25
C LYS A 154 10.95 7.10 -1.19
N SER A 155 10.79 5.85 -1.61
CA SER A 155 10.71 4.74 -0.65
C SER A 155 12.10 4.40 -0.13
N LEU A 156 12.25 4.28 1.19
CA LEU A 156 13.50 3.83 1.83
C LEU A 156 13.94 2.44 1.30
N ILE A 157 12.96 1.60 0.95
CA ILE A 157 13.20 0.28 0.34
C ILE A 157 14.04 0.38 -0.95
N TYR A 158 13.83 1.42 -1.77
CA TYR A 158 14.57 1.57 -3.02
C TYR A 158 16.05 1.79 -2.75
N GLU A 159 16.40 2.66 -1.80
CA GLU A 159 17.79 2.95 -1.47
C GLU A 159 18.47 1.77 -0.80
N MET A 160 17.82 1.13 0.16
CA MET A 160 18.41 -0.04 0.81
C MET A 160 18.67 -1.20 -0.17
N ALA A 161 17.78 -1.40 -1.13
CA ALA A 161 17.98 -2.39 -2.19
C ALA A 161 19.09 -1.97 -3.16
N GLU A 162 19.23 -0.66 -3.42
CA GLU A 162 20.29 -0.07 -4.24
C GLU A 162 21.68 -0.31 -3.66
N PHE A 163 21.81 -0.16 -2.34
CA PHE A 163 23.06 -0.41 -1.60
C PHE A 163 23.26 -1.88 -1.24
N GLU A 164 22.41 -2.78 -1.75
CA GLU A 164 22.44 -4.21 -1.44
C GLU A 164 22.37 -4.58 0.05
N ILE A 165 21.83 -3.70 0.91
CA ILE A 165 21.68 -3.91 2.35
C ILE A 165 20.54 -4.90 2.64
N VAL A 166 19.55 -4.94 1.74
CA VAL A 166 18.33 -5.75 1.88
C VAL A 166 18.01 -6.51 0.60
N GLU A 167 17.33 -7.63 0.76
CA GLU A 167 16.79 -8.44 -0.32
C GLU A 167 15.28 -8.21 -0.48
N ILE A 168 14.82 -8.24 -1.73
CA ILE A 168 13.41 -8.06 -2.06
C ILE A 168 12.64 -9.36 -1.79
N GLU A 169 11.69 -9.32 -0.86
CA GLU A 169 10.81 -10.44 -0.55
C GLU A 169 9.69 -10.56 -1.59
N LYS A 170 9.90 -11.42 -2.60
CA LYS A 170 8.92 -11.70 -3.66
C LYS A 170 7.55 -12.14 -3.12
N SER A 171 7.53 -12.82 -1.98
CA SER A 171 6.31 -13.37 -1.36
C SER A 171 5.31 -12.28 -0.93
N ASP A 172 5.79 -11.06 -0.69
CA ASP A 172 5.00 -9.93 -0.22
C ASP A 172 4.22 -9.21 -1.34
N PHE A 173 4.55 -9.45 -2.62
CA PHE A 173 3.92 -8.80 -3.76
C PHE A 173 2.74 -9.61 -4.33
N LYS A 174 1.55 -9.40 -3.78
CA LYS A 174 0.37 -10.24 -4.07
C LYS A 174 -0.60 -9.58 -5.04
N THR A 175 -0.84 -8.27 -4.87
CA THR A 175 -1.79 -7.51 -5.69
C THR A 175 -1.19 -7.11 -7.04
N PHE A 176 -2.03 -6.70 -8.00
CA PHE A 176 -1.55 -6.28 -9.32
C PHE A 176 -0.55 -5.13 -9.25
N PHE A 177 -0.86 -4.07 -8.49
CA PHE A 177 0.04 -2.92 -8.33
C PHE A 177 1.33 -3.29 -7.59
N GLU A 178 1.27 -4.19 -6.60
CA GLU A 178 2.47 -4.71 -5.96
C GLU A 178 3.34 -5.49 -6.95
N LYS A 179 2.77 -6.36 -7.79
CA LYS A 179 3.52 -7.05 -8.85
C LYS A 179 4.19 -6.06 -9.82
N MET A 180 3.52 -4.97 -10.16
CA MET A 180 4.11 -3.89 -10.95
C MET A 180 5.27 -3.19 -10.22
N LEU A 181 5.18 -2.97 -8.90
CA LEU A 181 6.29 -2.46 -8.10
C LEU A 181 7.47 -3.43 -8.08
N TYR A 182 7.22 -4.73 -7.93
CA TYR A 182 8.25 -5.77 -7.98
C TYR A 182 9.04 -5.73 -9.30
N LEU A 183 8.36 -5.54 -10.43
CA LEU A 183 9.04 -5.40 -11.73
C LEU A 183 9.96 -4.17 -11.77
N LYS A 184 9.59 -3.07 -11.12
CA LYS A 184 10.48 -1.90 -10.99
C LYS A 184 11.71 -2.23 -10.14
N PHE A 185 11.54 -2.96 -9.04
CA PHE A 185 12.67 -3.41 -8.22
C PHE A 185 13.61 -4.35 -8.97
N LYS A 186 13.07 -5.30 -9.75
CA LYS A 186 13.87 -6.22 -10.58
C LYS A 186 14.73 -5.47 -11.59
N LYS A 187 14.13 -4.51 -12.31
CA LYS A 187 14.85 -3.67 -13.29
C LYS A 187 15.96 -2.82 -12.65
N LEU A 188 15.78 -2.41 -11.40
CA LEU A 188 16.83 -1.71 -10.67
C LEU A 188 18.02 -2.64 -10.44
N GLY A 189 17.80 -3.86 -9.93
CA GLY A 189 18.87 -4.85 -9.74
C GLY A 189 19.63 -5.16 -11.03
N GLU A 190 18.93 -5.40 -12.14
CA GLU A 190 19.56 -5.67 -13.45
C GLU A 190 20.45 -4.51 -13.94
N LYS A 191 20.06 -3.25 -13.65
CA LYS A 191 20.84 -2.06 -14.03
C LYS A 191 22.14 -1.91 -13.20
N TYR A 192 22.22 -2.52 -12.02
CA TYR A 192 23.47 -2.55 -11.23
C TYR A 192 24.43 -3.61 -11.76
N GLU A 193 23.92 -4.77 -12.16
CA GLU A 193 24.75 -5.80 -12.79
C GLU A 193 25.42 -5.26 -14.07
N GLU A 194 24.69 -4.56 -14.93
CA GLU A 194 25.26 -3.94 -16.15
C GLU A 194 26.29 -2.82 -15.90
N LYS A 195 26.31 -2.20 -14.71
CA LYS A 195 27.25 -1.11 -14.37
C LYS A 195 28.54 -1.59 -13.70
N ASN A 196 28.56 -2.82 -13.22
CA ASN A 196 29.69 -3.43 -12.52
C ASN A 196 30.49 -4.40 -13.43
N TYR A 197 30.20 -4.42 -14.73
CA TYR A 197 31.00 -5.02 -15.80
C TYR A 197 31.53 -3.94 -16.74
#